data_AF-K2LSN6-F1
#
_entry.id   AF-K2LSN6-F1
#
_cell.length_a   1.000
_cell.length_b   1.000
_cell.length_c   1.000
_cell.angle_alpha   90.00
_cell.angle_beta   90.00
_cell.angle_gamma   90.00
#
_symmetry.space_group_name_H-M   'P 1'
#
loop_
_entity.id
_entity.type
_entity.pdbx_description
1 polymer ?
#
loop_
_entity_poly.entity_id
_entity_poly.type
_entity_poly.pdbx_seq_one_letter_code
_entity_poly.pdbx_strand_id
1 'polypeptide(L)' 'MALWMAVGIGMGAAIGTALDDVAMGIGIGVAVGAGIGAVASSRRKD' A
#
# COMPACT_ATOMS: atom_id res chain seq x y z
N MET A 1 -0.08 -7.21 9.01
CA MET A 1 -0.28 -5.83 8.50
C MET A 1 1.01 -5.20 7.98
N ALA A 2 2.13 -5.25 8.73
CA ALA A 2 3.38 -4.55 8.33
C ALA A 2 3.92 -4.91 6.94
N LEU A 3 3.89 -6.18 6.52
CA LEU A 3 4.37 -6.60 5.19
C LEU A 3 3.56 -5.95 4.05
N TRP A 4 2.23 -5.92 4.17
CA TRP A 4 1.36 -5.33 3.16
C TRP A 4 1.47 -3.81 3.09
N MET A 5 1.80 -3.16 4.22
CA MET A 5 2.13 -1.73 4.25
C MET A 5 3.46 -1.45 3.56
N ALA A 6 4.49 -2.26 3.81
CA ALA A 6 5.78 -2.11 3.15
C ALA A 6 5.67 -2.27 1.63
N VAL A 7 4.88 -3.26 1.18
CA VAL A 7 4.59 -3.46 -0.25
C VAL A 7 3.78 -2.29 -0.82
N GLY A 8 2.73 -1.84 -0.12
CA GLY A 8 1.91 -0.72 -0.56
C GLY A 8 2.70 0.59 -0.68
N ILE A 9 3.52 0.93 0.31
CA ILE A 9 4.36 2.14 0.29
C ILE A 9 5.44 2.04 -0.79
N GLY A 10 6.13 0.90 -0.92
CA GLY A 10 7.16 0.72 -1.95
C GLY A 10 6.62 0.82 -3.37
N MET A 11 5.47 0.20 -3.62
CA MET A 11 4.78 0.27 -4.91
C MET A 11 4.19 1.67 -5.16
N GLY A 12 3.59 2.29 -4.15
CA GLY A 12 3.04 3.64 -4.24
C GLY A 12 4.11 4.71 -4.49
N ALA A 13 5.28 4.57 -3.87
CA ALA A 13 6.42 5.45 -4.13
C ALA A 13 6.90 5.32 -5.57
N ALA A 14 7.04 4.10 -6.11
CA ALA A 14 7.44 3.88 -7.50
C ALA A 14 6.42 4.47 -8.51
N ILE A 15 5.13 4.28 -8.25
CA ILE A 15 4.06 4.84 -9.09
C ILE A 15 4.05 6.38 -8.98
N GLY A 16 4.18 6.93 -7.77
CA GLY A 16 4.23 8.37 -7.55
C GLY A 16 5.41 9.04 -8.24
N THR A 17 6.59 8.40 -8.23
CA THR A 17 7.74 8.89 -9.00
C THR A 17 7.54 8.82 -10.51
N ALA A 18 6.77 7.86 -11.01
CA ALA A 18 6.46 7.77 -12.44
C ALA A 18 5.44 8.82 -12.90
N LEU A 19 4.66 9.38 -11.98
CA LEU A 19 3.64 10.38 -12.24
C LEU A 19 4.09 11.81 -11.90
N ASP A 20 5.35 12.00 -11.49
CA ASP A 20 5.88 13.24 -10.90
C ASP A 20 5.08 13.77 -9.69
N ASP A 21 4.25 12.92 -9.08
CA ASP A 21 3.45 13.23 -7.90
C ASP A 21 3.58 12.11 -6.86
N VAL A 22 4.66 12.22 -6.09
CA VAL A 22 4.99 11.27 -5.02
C VAL A 22 3.94 11.30 -3.91
N ALA A 23 3.31 12.46 -3.65
CA ALA A 23 2.28 12.58 -2.62
C ALA A 23 1.03 11.76 -3.01
N MET A 24 0.59 11.87 -4.26
CA MET A 24 -0.50 11.06 -4.79
C MET A 24 -0.14 9.57 -4.80
N GLY A 25 1.07 9.21 -5.25
CA GLY A 25 1.54 7.82 -5.27
C GLY A 25 1.61 7.15 -3.89
N ILE A 26 2.15 7.85 -2.89
CA ILE A 26 2.17 7.35 -1.50
C ILE A 26 0.74 7.20 -0.96
N GLY A 27 -0.16 8.15 -1.24
CA GLY A 27 -1.56 8.07 -0.83
C GLY A 27 -2.26 6.82 -1.39
N ILE A 28 -2.08 6.54 -2.68
CA ILE A 28 -2.60 5.33 -3.34
C ILE A 28 -1.95 4.07 -2.75
N GLY A 29 -0.63 4.08 -2.57
CA GLY A 29 0.12 2.96 -2.00
C GLY A 29 -0.31 2.58 -0.59
N VAL A 30 -0.54 3.57 0.27
CA VAL A 30 -1.06 3.37 1.63
C VAL A 30 -2.48 2.84 1.59
N ALA A 31 -3.36 3.38 0.74
CA ALA A 31 -4.74 2.91 0.60
C ALA A 31 -4.80 1.43 0.16
N VAL A 32 -3.99 1.06 -0.83
CA VAL A 32 -3.90 -0.32 -1.34
C VAL A 32 -3.29 -1.26 -0.28
N GLY A 33 -2.18 -0.85 0.35
CA GLY A 33 -1.52 -1.62 1.41
C GLY A 33 -2.43 -1.84 2.63
N ALA A 34 -3.25 -0.85 2.98
CA ALA A 34 -4.26 -0.95 4.02
C ALA A 34 -5.43 -1.85 3.65
N GLY A 35 -5.98 -1.72 2.45
CA GLY A 35 -7.07 -2.58 1.98
C GLY A 35 -6.66 -4.06 1.94
N ILE A 36 -5.52 -4.36 1.31
CA ILE A 36 -4.99 -5.73 1.23
C ILE A 36 -4.59 -6.23 2.62
N GLY A 37 -3.91 -5.39 3.41
CA GLY A 37 -3.49 -5.74 4.77
C GLY A 37 -4.66 -6.06 5.70
N ALA A 38 -5.78 -5.35 5.57
CA ALA A 38 -7.00 -5.60 6.33
C ALA A 38 -7.66 -6.93 5.91
N VAL A 39 -7.86 -7.17 4.62
CA VAL A 39 -8.44 -8.42 4.10
C VAL A 39 -7.58 -9.63 4.44
N ALA A 40 -6.26 -9.54 4.24
CA ALA A 40 -5.32 -10.61 4.55
C ALA A 40 -5.21 -10.86 6.07
N SER A 41 -5.37 -9.83 6.90
CA SER A 41 -5.41 -9.97 8.35
C SER A 41 -6.72 -10.60 8.84
N SER A 42 -7.86 -10.29 8.21
CA SER A 42 -9.14 -10.95 8.49
C SER A 42 -9.10 -12.43 8.14
N ARG A 43 -8.47 -12.81 7.03
CA ARG A 43 -8.34 -14.21 6.58
C ARG A 43 -7.40 -15.07 7.43
N ARG A 44 -6.57 -14.46 8.28
CA ARG A 44 -5.68 -15.17 9.23
C ARG A 44 -6.29 -15.34 10.62
N LYS A 45 -7.52 -14.88 10.83
CA LYS A 45 -8.24 -14.95 12.09
C LYS A 45 -9.13 -16.21 12.19
N ASP A 46 -9.20 -17.01 11.13
CA ASP A 46 -9.74 -18.37 11.10
C ASP A 46 -8.63 -19.39 11.42
#